data_AF-A0A6G4ZXC8-F1
#
_entry.id   AF-A0A6G4ZXC8-F1
#
_cell.length_a   1.000
_cell.length_b   1.000
_cell.length_c   1.000
_cell.angle_alpha   90.00
_cell.angle_beta   90.00
_cell.angle_gamma   90.00
#
_symmetry.space_group_name_H-M   'P 1'
#
loop_
_entity.id
_entity.type
_entity.pdbx_description
1 polymer ?
#
loop_
_entity_poly.entity_id
_entity_poly.type
_entity_poly.pdbx_seq_one_letter_code
_entity_poly.pdbx_strand_id
1 'polypeptide(L)'
;MDKHPKVADEIQQELASFNASSLKHTETQEKVLLPSKEDIESEKEHKQMIEGIETFDPSKLKHAETSVKNPLPTKEVIEQEKAA
;
A
#
# COMPACT_ATOMS: atom_id res chain seq x y z
N MET A 1 -29.90 9.16 -36.33
CA MET A 1 -28.87 8.87 -37.34
C MET A 1 -27.68 9.73 -37.01
N ASP A 2 -26.93 9.28 -36.01
CA ASP A 2 -25.80 10.00 -35.43
C ASP A 2 -24.69 10.13 -36.47
N LYS A 3 -24.38 11.37 -36.86
CA LYS A 3 -23.26 11.66 -37.75
C LYS A 3 -21.97 11.35 -36.98
N HIS A 4 -21.32 10.26 -37.33
CA HIS A 4 -19.97 9.98 -36.87
C HIS A 4 -19.01 11.08 -37.37
N PRO A 5 -17.99 11.44 -36.57
CA PRO A 5 -16.99 12.41 -36.98
C PRO A 5 -16.30 11.96 -38.27
N LYS A 6 -16.28 12.84 -39.29
CA LYS A 6 -15.54 12.59 -40.53
C LYS A 6 -14.08 12.90 -40.30
N VAL A 7 -13.22 11.92 -40.59
CA VAL A 7 -11.76 12.06 -40.59
C VAL A 7 -11.36 12.98 -41.74
N ALA A 8 -10.44 13.91 -41.51
CA ALA A 8 -9.96 14.85 -42.53
C ALA A 8 -9.37 14.11 -43.75
N ASP A 9 -9.56 14.66 -44.95
CA ASP A 9 -9.18 14.01 -46.22
C ASP A 9 -7.68 13.69 -46.30
N GLU A 10 -6.84 14.51 -45.65
CA GLU A 10 -5.40 14.31 -45.53
C GLU A 10 -5.05 13.00 -44.78
N ILE A 11 -5.77 12.71 -43.69
CA ILE A 11 -5.58 11.49 -42.90
C ILE A 11 -6.09 10.26 -43.68
N GLN A 12 -7.16 10.41 -44.46
CA GLN A 12 -7.66 9.32 -45.31
C GLN A 12 -6.63 8.92 -46.37
N GLN A 13 -5.97 9.90 -46.99
CA GLN A 13 -4.92 9.65 -47.97
C GLN A 13 -3.67 9.02 -47.35
N GLU A 14 -3.27 9.48 -46.16
CA GLU A 14 -2.14 8.90 -45.41
C GLU A 14 -2.41 7.43 -45.07
N LEU A 15 -3.60 7.10 -44.57
CA LEU A 15 -4.03 5.72 -44.29
C LEU A 15 -4.06 4.84 -45.55
N ALA A 16 -4.56 5.36 -46.68
CA ALA A 16 -4.61 4.62 -47.93
C ALA A 16 -3.21 4.30 -48.49
N SER A 17 -2.22 5.15 -48.20
CA SER A 17 -0.83 4.99 -48.65
C SER A 17 0.09 4.36 -47.60
N PHE A 18 -0.44 4.03 -46.42
CA PHE A 18 0.35 3.55 -45.30
C PHE A 18 1.01 2.21 -45.61
N ASN A 19 2.34 2.17 -45.47
CA ASN A 19 3.14 0.98 -45.68
C ASN A 19 3.60 0.40 -44.35
N ALA A 20 2.94 -0.67 -43.90
CA ALA A 20 3.31 -1.37 -42.66
C ALA A 20 4.75 -1.87 -42.66
N SER A 21 5.33 -2.17 -43.83
CA SER A 21 6.72 -2.63 -43.97
C SER A 21 7.76 -1.52 -43.73
N SER A 22 7.34 -0.25 -43.74
CA SER A 22 8.21 0.88 -43.37
C SER A 22 8.32 1.09 -41.85
N LEU A 23 7.53 0.36 -41.06
CA LEU A 23 7.66 0.40 -39.61
C LEU A 23 9.01 -0.22 -39.20
N LYS A 24 9.68 0.44 -38.26
CA LYS A 24 10.92 -0.10 -37.69
C LYS A 24 10.59 -1.38 -36.92
N HIS A 25 11.34 -2.45 -37.18
CA HIS A 25 11.27 -3.65 -36.37
C HIS A 25 11.58 -3.28 -34.91
N THR A 26 10.67 -3.64 -34.02
CA THR A 26 10.83 -3.47 -32.58
C THR A 26 10.73 -4.84 -31.94
N GLU A 27 11.85 -5.30 -31.39
CA GLU A 27 11.88 -6.53 -30.61
C GLU A 27 11.17 -6.28 -29.27
N THR A 28 10.13 -7.06 -28.98
CA THR A 28 9.40 -6.97 -27.72
C THR A 28 9.85 -8.11 -26.81
N GLN A 29 10.23 -7.77 -25.58
CA GLN A 29 10.59 -8.75 -24.57
C GLN A 29 9.50 -8.83 -23.51
N GLU A 30 8.91 -10.01 -23.35
CA GLU A 30 8.01 -10.31 -22.24
C GLU A 30 8.86 -10.54 -20.98
N LYS A 31 8.85 -9.58 -20.04
CA LYS A 31 9.49 -9.76 -18.73
C LYS A 31 8.58 -10.55 -17.80
N VAL A 32 8.48 -11.86 -18.03
CA VAL A 32 7.99 -12.78 -16.99
C VAL A 32 9.17 -13.09 -16.08
N LEU A 33 9.41 -12.21 -15.11
CA LEU A 33 10.38 -12.49 -14.04
C LEU A 33 9.67 -13.29 -12.95
N LEU A 34 10.18 -14.47 -12.65
CA LEU A 34 9.80 -15.16 -11.43
C LEU A 34 10.27 -14.33 -10.22
N PRO A 35 9.52 -14.33 -9.11
CA PRO A 35 10.01 -13.75 -7.86
C PRO A 35 11.39 -14.31 -7.54
N SER A 36 12.29 -13.44 -7.09
CA SER A 36 13.61 -13.86 -6.64
C SER A 36 13.49 -14.63 -5.32
N LYS A 37 14.56 -15.31 -4.91
CA LYS A 37 14.61 -15.95 -3.58
C LYS A 37 14.42 -14.92 -2.46
N GLU A 38 15.01 -13.73 -2.63
CA GLU A 38 14.90 -12.63 -1.68
C GLU A 38 13.44 -12.16 -1.54
N ASP A 39 12.71 -12.03 -2.66
CA ASP A 39 11.29 -11.65 -2.64
C ASP A 39 10.45 -12.66 -1.84
N ILE A 40 10.72 -13.96 -2.01
CA ILE A 40 10.01 -15.04 -1.31
C ILE A 40 10.36 -15.05 0.18
N GLU A 41 11.64 -14.85 0.53
CA GLU A 41 12.09 -14.80 1.92
C GLU A 41 11.48 -13.60 2.65
N SER A 42 11.49 -12.43 2.03
CA SER A 42 10.86 -11.21 2.55
C SER A 42 9.35 -11.39 2.78
N GLU A 43 8.64 -11.95 1.81
CA GLU A 43 7.20 -12.22 1.95
C GLU A 43 6.92 -13.20 3.09
N LYS A 44 7.75 -14.23 3.24
CA LYS A 44 7.62 -15.21 4.31
C LYS A 44 7.85 -14.58 5.68
N GLU A 45 8.88 -13.75 5.85
CA GLU A 45 9.13 -13.03 7.10
C GLU A 45 7.97 -12.10 7.46
N HIS A 46 7.47 -11.35 6.49
CA HIS A 46 6.32 -10.46 6.69
C HIS A 46 5.08 -11.25 7.13
N LYS A 47 4.76 -12.36 6.44
CA LYS A 47 3.64 -13.23 6.79
C LYS A 47 3.77 -13.79 8.20
N GLN A 48 4.96 -14.26 8.58
CA GLN A 48 5.22 -14.76 9.93
C GLN A 48 5.04 -13.68 11.01
N MET A 49 5.46 -12.44 10.72
CA MET A 49 5.26 -11.31 11.63
C MET A 49 3.77 -11.03 11.85
N ILE A 50 2.99 -10.94 10.77
CA ILE A 50 1.55 -10.68 10.85
C ILE A 50 0.83 -11.80 11.60
N GLU A 51 1.10 -13.06 11.24
CA GLU A 51 0.51 -14.22 11.94
C GLU A 51 0.87 -14.24 13.43
N GLY A 52 2.12 -13.90 13.77
CA GLY A 52 2.58 -13.81 15.14
C GLY A 52 1.83 -12.75 15.95
N ILE A 53 1.40 -11.64 15.33
CA ILE A 53 0.61 -10.59 15.96
C ILE A 53 -0.86 -11.01 16.07
N GLU A 54 -1.45 -11.52 14.99
CA GLU A 54 -2.88 -11.90 14.94
C GLU A 54 -3.20 -13.04 15.91
N THR A 55 -2.28 -14.00 16.04
CA THR A 55 -2.45 -15.18 16.91
C THR A 55 -1.81 -15.00 18.29
N PHE A 56 -1.29 -13.80 18.59
CA PHE A 56 -0.67 -13.53 19.87
C PHE A 56 -1.69 -13.67 21.00
N ASP A 57 -1.36 -14.49 21.99
CA ASP A 57 -2.17 -14.69 23.19
C ASP A 57 -1.74 -13.68 24.27
N PRO A 58 -2.59 -12.68 24.61
CA PRO A 58 -2.24 -11.66 25.60
C PRO A 58 -1.97 -12.22 26.99
N SER A 59 -2.48 -13.41 27.33
CA SER A 59 -2.22 -14.05 28.62
C SER A 59 -0.76 -14.46 28.81
N LYS A 60 0.02 -14.52 27.72
CA LYS A 60 1.47 -14.77 27.75
C LYS A 60 2.28 -13.54 28.14
N LEU A 61 1.66 -12.36 28.24
CA LEU A 61 2.32 -11.15 28.72
C LEU A 61 2.59 -11.27 30.23
N LYS A 62 3.80 -10.90 30.63
CA LYS A 62 4.16 -10.80 32.05
C LYS A 62 3.46 -9.59 32.65
N HIS A 63 3.04 -9.72 33.91
CA HIS A 63 2.50 -8.59 34.67
C HIS A 63 3.52 -7.45 34.76
N ALA A 64 3.07 -6.22 34.55
CA ALA A 64 3.85 -5.01 34.71
C ALA A 64 3.07 -4.01 35.57
N GLU A 65 3.69 -3.54 36.66
CA GLU A 65 3.12 -2.49 37.50
C GLU A 65 3.45 -1.11 36.88
N THR A 66 2.43 -0.34 36.52
CA THR A 66 2.59 0.97 35.89
C THR A 66 2.27 2.10 36.87
N SER A 67 3.20 3.04 37.07
CA SER A 67 2.97 4.26 37.86
C SER A 67 2.60 5.44 36.97
N VAL A 68 1.41 6.00 37.17
CA VAL A 68 0.97 7.22 36.50
C VAL A 68 1.64 8.41 37.17
N LYS A 69 2.50 9.13 36.43
CA LYS A 69 3.26 10.28 36.94
C LYS A 69 2.39 11.50 37.29
N ASN A 70 1.17 11.56 36.75
CA ASN A 70 0.22 12.65 36.97
C ASN A 70 -1.11 12.10 37.51
N PRO A 71 -1.10 11.43 38.69
CA PRO A 71 -2.33 10.94 39.28
C PRO A 71 -3.24 12.13 39.57
N LEU A 72 -4.56 11.94 39.43
CA LEU A 72 -5.52 12.96 39.85
C LEU A 72 -5.28 13.26 41.34
N PRO A 73 -5.38 14.53 41.76
CA PRO A 73 -5.27 14.88 43.17
C PRO A 73 -6.29 14.07 43.96
N THR A 74 -5.88 13.55 45.12
CA THR A 74 -6.78 12.80 46.00
C THR A 74 -7.84 13.74 46.58
N LYS A 75 -8.98 13.19 47.05
CA LYS A 75 -10.06 13.99 47.63
C LYS A 75 -9.58 14.91 48.76
N GLU A 76 -8.64 14.44 49.58
CA GLU A 76 -8.04 15.21 50.66
C GLU A 76 -7.27 16.43 50.14
N VAL A 77 -6.49 16.29 49.07
CA VAL A 77 -5.74 17.40 48.46
C VAL A 77 -6.70 18.46 47.90
N ILE A 78 -7.78 18.02 47.25
CA ILE A 78 -8.82 18.91 46.71
C ILE A 78 -9.51 19.69 47.83
N GLU A 79 -9.83 19.03 48.94
CA GLU A 79 -10.46 19.69 50.11
C GLU A 79 -9.52 20.68 50.80
N GLN A 80 -8.23 20.37 50.90
CA GLN A 80 -7.22 21.27 51.45
C GLN A 80 -7.05 22.53 50.59
N GLU A 81 -6.99 22.42 49.26
CA GLU A 81 -6.91 23.58 48.37
C GLU A 81 -8.20 24.42 48.38
N LYS A 82 -9.37 23.79 48.54
CA LYS A 82 -10.65 24.50 48.61
C LYS A 82 -10.84 25.29 49.92
N ALA A 83 -10.13 24.89 50.98
CA ALA A 83 -10.18 25.52 52.29
C ALA A 83 -9.15 26.65 52.50
N ALA A 84 -8.22 26.82 51.55
CA ALA A 84 -7.25 27.93 51.50
C ALA A 84 -7.82 29.14 50.75
#